data_AF-A0A7C3M1N2-F1
#
_entry.id   AF-A0A7C3M1N2-F1
#
_cell.length_a   1.000
_cell.length_b   1.000
_cell.length_c   1.000
_cell.angle_alpha   90.00
_cell.angle_beta   90.00
_cell.angle_gamma   90.00
#
_symmetry.space_group_name_H-M   'P 1'
#
loop_
_entity.id
_entity.type
_entity.pdbx_description
1 polymer ?
#
loop_
_entity_poly.entity_id
_entity_poly.type
_entity_poly.pdbx_seq_one_letter_code
_entity_poly.pdbx_strand_id
1 'polypeptide(L)' 'MAIFHDENNNKKLDINVLGMPKEGFGFSNNPKISFSEPSFKECSFKLKENKKTTIKMEY' A
#
# COMPACT_ATOMS: atom_id res chain seq x y z
N MET A 1 5.21 0.91 -5.61
CA MET A 1 3.79 0.70 -5.99
C MET A 1 2.97 0.67 -4.71
N ALA A 2 1.77 1.24 -4.75
CA ALA A 2 0.76 1.14 -3.70
C ALA A 2 -0.48 0.45 -4.29
N ILE A 3 -1.18 -0.32 -3.46
CA ILE A 3 -2.46 -0.97 -3.79
C ILE A 3 -3.46 -0.56 -2.72
N PHE A 4 -4.70 -0.32 -3.15
CA PHE A 4 -5.84 -0.03 -2.30
C PHE A 4 -6.97 -1.00 -2.65
N HIS A 5 -7.63 -1.53 -1.64
CA HIS A 5 -8.83 -2.34 -1.74
C HIS A 5 -10.04 -1.44 -1.51
N ASP A 6 -10.94 -1.38 -2.49
CA ASP A 6 -12.23 -0.69 -2.38
C ASP A 6 -13.29 -1.74 -2.03
N GLU A 7 -13.58 -1.90 -0.74
CA GLU A 7 -14.50 -2.92 -0.24
C GLU A 7 -15.96 -2.50 -0.42
N ASN A 8 -16.21 -1.20 -0.27
CA ASN A 8 -17.55 -0.65 -0.33
C ASN A 8 -17.98 -0.21 -1.74
N ASN A 9 -17.09 -0.35 -2.74
CA ASN A 9 -17.29 -0.01 -4.16
C ASN A 9 -17.64 1.46 -4.42
N ASN A 10 -17.19 2.38 -3.57
CA ASN A 10 -17.46 3.81 -3.74
C ASN A 10 -16.44 4.54 -4.63
N LYS A 11 -15.37 3.86 -5.05
CA LYS A 11 -14.26 4.38 -5.88
C LYS A 11 -13.50 5.54 -5.23
N LYS A 12 -13.52 5.63 -3.91
CA LYS A 12 -12.82 6.64 -3.12
C LYS A 12 -11.87 5.95 -2.17
N LEU A 13 -10.75 6.61 -1.91
CA LEU A 13 -9.90 6.22 -0.79
C LEU A 13 -10.51 6.80 0.48
N ASP A 14 -11.25 5.98 1.21
CA ASP A 14 -11.81 6.38 2.49
C ASP A 14 -10.70 6.49 3.53
N ILE A 15 -10.52 7.68 4.12
CA ILE A 15 -9.52 7.95 5.16
C ILE A 15 -10.21 8.32 6.47
N ASN A 16 -9.61 7.93 7.59
CA ASN A 16 -10.06 8.34 8.92
C ASN A 16 -9.48 9.72 9.31
N VAL A 17 -9.86 10.22 10.48
CA VAL A 17 -9.43 11.54 10.97
C VAL A 17 -7.92 11.66 11.25
N LEU A 18 -7.22 10.52 11.33
CA LEU A 18 -5.76 10.44 11.46
C LEU A 18 -5.05 10.34 10.09
N GLY A 19 -5.81 10.39 8.98
CA GLY A 19 -5.28 10.28 7.62
C GLY A 19 -4.98 8.85 7.16
N MET A 20 -5.32 7.83 7.96
CA MET A 20 -5.10 6.43 7.60
C MET A 20 -6.24 5.90 6.71
N PRO A 21 -5.94 5.07 5.70
CA PRO A 21 -6.98 4.34 4.95
C PRO A 21 -7.88 3.55 5.89
N LYS A 22 -9.18 3.57 5.61
CA LYS A 22 -10.20 2.78 6.32
C LYS A 22 -10.40 1.39 5.74
N GLU A 23 -9.92 1.18 4.52
CA GLU A 23 -9.98 -0.08 3.78
C GLU A 23 -8.56 -0.60 3.53
N GLY A 24 -8.46 -1.85 3.09
CA GLY A 24 -7.18 -2.52 2.92
C GLY A 24 -6.21 -1.77 2.02
N PHE A 25 -4.95 -1.64 2.43
CA PHE A 25 -3.91 -1.01 1.63
C PHE A 25 -2.58 -1.75 1.76
N GLY A 26 -1.69 -1.59 0.78
CA GLY A 26 -0.38 -2.26 0.80
C GLY A 26 0.63 -1.62 -0.13
N PHE A 27 1.91 -1.79 0.19
CA PHE A 27 3.02 -1.29 -0.60
C PHE A 27 3.91 -2.41 -1.12
N SER A 28 4.46 -2.22 -2.32
CA SER A 28 5.52 -3.11 -2.81
C SER A 28 6.70 -3.12 -1.84
N ASN A 29 7.37 -4.28 -1.74
CA ASN A 29 8.45 -4.56 -0.79
C ASN A 29 8.01 -4.67 0.70
N ASN A 30 6.72 -4.54 1.01
CA ASN A 30 6.15 -4.69 2.36
C ASN A 30 6.97 -3.97 3.45
N PRO A 31 7.23 -2.65 3.30
CA PRO A 31 7.93 -1.88 4.31
C PRO A 31 7.16 -1.88 5.62
N LYS A 32 7.86 -1.70 6.73
CA LYS A 32 7.21 -1.54 8.03
C LYS A 32 6.47 -0.20 8.05
N ILE A 33 5.15 -0.24 8.19
CA ILE A 33 4.34 0.96 8.38
C ILE A 33 4.42 1.36 9.85
N SER A 34 4.65 2.64 10.12
CA SER A 34 4.77 3.18 11.46
C SER A 34 3.95 4.47 11.56
N PHE A 35 4.58 5.61 11.88
CA PHE A 35 3.87 6.89 12.04
C PHE A 35 3.72 7.70 10.75
N SER A 36 4.36 7.28 9.66
CA SER A 36 4.33 7.98 8.37
C SER A 36 4.30 6.98 7.23
N GLU A 37 3.93 7.46 6.04
CA GLU A 37 4.05 6.69 4.82
C GLU A 37 5.51 6.25 4.57
N PRO A 38 5.72 5.04 4.04
CA PRO A 38 7.05 4.62 3.63
C PRO A 38 7.55 5.48 2.47
N SER A 39 8.86 5.71 2.42
CA SER A 39 9.48 6.43 1.31
C SER A 39 9.36 5.64 0.01
N PHE A 40 9.38 6.34 -1.13
CA PHE A 40 9.43 5.68 -2.44
C PHE A 40 10.58 4.67 -2.53
N LYS A 41 11.74 5.01 -1.95
CA LYS A 41 12.92 4.14 -1.95
C LYS A 41 12.62 2.80 -1.26
N GLU A 42 11.95 2.82 -0.10
CA GLU A 42 11.58 1.62 0.65
C GLU A 42 10.58 0.74 -0.10
N CYS A 43 9.70 1.36 -0.90
CA CYS A 43 8.75 0.64 -1.74
C CYS A 43 9.30 0.23 -3.12
N SER A 44 10.45 0.77 -3.52
CA SER A 44 11.00 0.58 -4.86
C SER A 44 11.97 -0.60 -4.94
N PHE A 45 12.03 -1.22 -6.11
CA PHE A 45 13.05 -2.24 -6.42
C PHE A 45 13.38 -2.20 -7.91
N LYS A 46 14.59 -2.62 -8.28
CA LYS A 46 14.97 -2.77 -9.69
C LYS A 46 14.33 -4.04 -10.26
N LEU A 47 13.62 -3.89 -11.38
CA LEU A 47 13.06 -5.01 -12.14
C LEU A 47 13.96 -5.28 -13.35
N LYS A 48 14.67 -6.41 -13.36
CA LYS A 48 15.58 -6.78 -14.47
C LYS A 48 14.96 -7.80 -15.43
N GLU A 49 13.96 -8.53 -14.96
CA GLU A 49 13.29 -9.63 -15.66
C GLU A 49 11.88 -9.78 -15.11
N ASN A 50 11.07 -10.66 -15.70
CA ASN A 50 9.73 -10.95 -15.23
C ASN A 50 9.76 -11.44 -13.79
N LYS A 51 9.01 -10.74 -12.92
CA LYS A 51 8.98 -11.02 -11.48
C LYS A 51 7.56 -11.05 -10.97
N LYS A 52 7.21 -12.12 -10.26
CA LYS A 52 6.01 -12.19 -9.43
C LYS A 52 6.34 -11.65 -8.03
N THR A 53 5.46 -10.85 -7.45
CA THR A 53 5.60 -10.34 -6.09
C THR A 53 4.28 -10.48 -5.34
N THR A 54 4.37 -10.61 -4.03
CA THR A 54 3.21 -10.67 -3.13
C THR A 54 3.27 -9.45 -2.24
N ILE A 55 2.18 -8.68 -2.24
CA ILE A 55 2.00 -7.52 -1.38
C ILE A 55 1.07 -7.93 -0.24
N LYS A 56 1.50 -7.67 0.99
CA LYS A 56 0.68 -7.84 2.18
C LYS A 56 -0.23 -6.63 2.30
N MET A 57 -1.51 -6.91 2.52
CA MET A 57 -2.53 -5.91 2.77
C MET A 57 -2.64 -5.70 4.28
N GLU A 58 -2.62 -4.44 4.70
CA GLU A 58 -2.88 -3.97 6.05
C GLU A 58 -4.33 -3.45 6.11
N TYR A 59 -5.03 -3.74 7.22
CA TYR A 59 -6.42 -3.40 7.49
C TYR A 59 -6.56 -2.77 8.87
#